data_AF-A0A935W6A2-F1
#
_entry.id   AF-A0A935W6A2-F1
#
_cell.length_a   1.000
_cell.length_b   1.000
_cell.length_c   1.000
_cell.angle_alpha   90.00
_cell.angle_beta   90.00
_cell.angle_gamma   90.00
#
_symmetry.space_group_name_H-M   'P 1'
#
loop_
_entity.id
_entity.type
_entity.pdbx_description
1 polymer ?
#
loop_
_entity_poly.entity_id
_entity_poly.type
_entity_poly.pdbx_seq_one_letter_code
_entity_poly.pdbx_strand_id
1 'polypeptide(L)'
;MSLNESIVEDAALEWFGELGYALGHGPQLAPGEPAAERESFGEVVLVGRLRMAMRRLNPAIPEEAAATHKESLSVQNTSKAG
;
A
#
# COMPACT_ATOMS: atom_id res chain seq x y z
N MET A 1 28.20 12.12 -15.93
CA MET A 1 27.26 11.43 -15.02
C MET A 1 25.91 11.43 -15.72
N SER A 2 25.34 10.26 -16.06
CA SER A 2 24.00 10.21 -16.67
C SER A 2 22.96 10.04 -15.58
N LEU A 3 21.85 10.76 -15.70
CA LEU A 3 20.65 10.55 -14.88
C LEU A 3 20.01 9.20 -15.30
N ASN A 4 19.58 8.40 -14.32
CA ASN A 4 18.87 7.13 -14.53
C ASN A 4 17.78 6.96 -13.47
N GLU A 5 16.97 5.91 -13.62
CA GLU A 5 15.83 5.61 -12.74
C GLU A 5 16.26 5.41 -11.28
N SER A 6 17.38 4.73 -11.04
CA SER A 6 17.89 4.50 -9.69
C SER A 6 18.25 5.81 -8.97
N ILE A 7 18.85 6.78 -9.67
CA ILE A 7 19.17 8.10 -9.08
C ILE A 7 17.89 8.83 -8.68
N VAL A 8 16.85 8.77 -9.51
CA VAL A 8 15.56 9.41 -9.21
C VAL A 8 14.81 8.69 -8.09
N GLU A 9 14.88 7.36 -8.07
CA GLU A 9 14.30 6.52 -7.01
C GLU A 9 14.96 6.82 -5.65
N ASP A 10 16.29 6.81 -5.58
CA ASP A 10 17.04 7.08 -4.36
C ASP A 10 16.71 8.48 -3.79
N ALA A 11 16.67 9.51 -4.65
CA ALA A 11 16.29 10.86 -4.24
C ALA A 11 14.85 10.93 -3.72
N ALA A 12 13.91 10.23 -4.36
CA ALA A 12 12.53 10.17 -3.90
C ALA A 12 12.41 9.47 -2.54
N LEU A 13 13.10 8.35 -2.34
CA LEU A 13 13.12 7.62 -1.07
C LEU A 13 13.67 8.51 0.06
N GLU A 14 14.73 9.26 -0.20
CA GLU A 14 15.30 10.22 0.75
C GLU A 14 14.27 11.29 1.16
N TRP A 15 13.66 11.98 0.18
CA TRP A 15 12.68 13.04 0.46
C TRP A 15 11.45 12.52 1.21
N PHE A 16 10.92 11.36 0.83
CA PHE A 16 9.81 10.76 1.55
C PHE A 16 10.21 10.33 2.97
N GLY A 17 11.43 9.82 3.16
CA GLY A 17 11.99 9.54 4.47
C GLY A 17 12.05 10.78 5.37
N GLU A 18 12.53 11.91 4.84
CA GLU A 18 12.58 13.19 5.57
C GLU A 18 11.19 13.72 5.95
N LEU A 19 10.17 13.46 5.13
CA LEU A 19 8.78 13.80 5.42
C LEU A 19 8.11 12.83 6.43
N GLY A 20 8.84 11.81 6.91
CA GLY A 20 8.37 10.84 7.90
C GLY A 20 7.58 9.67 7.32
N TYR A 21 7.68 9.42 6.01
CA TYR A 21 7.11 8.21 5.41
C TYR A 21 7.96 6.99 5.75
N ALA A 22 7.28 5.89 6.07
CA ALA A 22 7.95 4.60 6.23
C ALA A 22 8.35 4.05 4.85
N LEU A 23 9.63 3.74 4.68
CA LEU A 23 10.15 3.05 3.49
C LEU A 23 9.93 1.54 3.64
N GLY A 24 9.63 0.86 2.54
CA GLY A 24 9.44 -0.58 2.52
C GLY A 24 9.78 -1.18 1.16
N HIS A 25 10.35 -2.38 1.15
CA HIS A 25 10.70 -3.08 -0.08
C HIS A 25 9.51 -3.92 -0.56
N GLY A 26 9.00 -3.60 -1.76
CA GLY A 26 7.87 -4.30 -2.38
C GLY A 26 7.97 -5.84 -2.35
N PRO A 27 9.14 -6.44 -2.67
CA PRO A 27 9.31 -7.89 -2.61
C PRO A 27 9.07 -8.49 -1.22
N GLN A 28 9.45 -7.82 -0.13
CA GLN A 28 9.23 -8.33 1.23
C GLN A 28 7.75 -8.39 1.61
N LEU A 29 6.93 -7.58 0.96
CA LEU A 29 5.49 -7.49 1.19
C LEU A 29 4.68 -8.39 0.25
N ALA A 30 5.35 -9.12 -0.65
CA ALA A 30 4.73 -9.95 -1.66
C ALA A 30 4.03 -11.18 -1.06
N PRO A 31 3.06 -11.78 -1.78
CA PRO A 31 2.38 -12.98 -1.32
C PRO A 31 3.37 -14.14 -1.13
N GLY A 32 3.27 -14.84 0.00
CA GLY A 32 4.12 -16.00 0.32
C GLY A 32 5.41 -15.68 1.06
N GLU A 33 5.73 -14.41 1.27
CA GLU A 33 6.88 -13.99 2.08
C GLU A 33 6.57 -13.98 3.58
N PRO A 34 7.59 -14.08 4.46
CA PRO A 34 7.39 -14.02 5.91
C PRO A 34 6.74 -12.71 6.39
N ALA A 35 6.98 -11.61 5.67
CA ALA A 35 6.40 -10.29 5.93
C ALA A 35 5.30 -9.92 4.92
N ALA A 36 4.68 -10.92 4.28
CA ALA A 36 3.63 -10.71 3.29
C ALA A 36 2.50 -9.84 3.86
N GLU A 37 2.28 -8.69 3.23
CA GLU A 37 1.11 -7.85 3.48
C GLU A 37 0.10 -7.91 2.34
N ARG A 38 0.52 -8.48 1.20
CA ARG A 38 -0.31 -8.72 0.02
C ARG A 38 -0.75 -10.18 -0.02
N GLU A 39 -2.01 -10.41 -0.32
CA GLU A 39 -2.58 -11.72 -0.67
C GLU A 39 -2.40 -12.01 -2.18
N SER A 40 -2.28 -10.97 -3.02
CA SER A 40 -1.96 -11.13 -4.44
C SER A 40 -1.10 -9.98 -4.99
N PHE A 41 -0.37 -10.24 -6.08
CA PHE A 41 0.36 -9.18 -6.80
C PHE A 41 -0.57 -8.13 -7.44
N GLY A 42 -1.85 -8.43 -7.61
CA GLY A 42 -2.85 -7.51 -8.16
C GLY A 42 -3.41 -6.50 -7.17
N GLU A 43 -3.03 -6.57 -5.89
CA GLU A 43 -3.51 -5.61 -4.90
C GLU A 43 -2.84 -4.23 -5.09
N VAL A 44 -3.66 -3.20 -5.23
CA VAL A 44 -3.19 -1.81 -5.36
C VAL A 44 -3.03 -1.12 -4.01
N VAL A 45 -3.59 -1.69 -2.95
CA VAL A 45 -3.52 -1.18 -1.58
C VAL A 45 -3.09 -2.28 -0.61
N LEU A 46 -2.38 -1.90 0.45
CA LEU A 46 -2.10 -2.80 1.57
C LEU A 46 -3.30 -2.79 2.52
N VAL A 47 -4.22 -3.74 2.35
CA VAL A 47 -5.52 -3.75 3.02
C VAL A 47 -5.39 -3.74 4.55
N GLY A 48 -4.41 -4.46 5.10
CA GLY A 48 -4.13 -4.47 6.54
C GLY A 48 -3.80 -3.09 7.08
N ARG A 49 -2.86 -2.38 6.44
CA ARG A 49 -2.47 -1.01 6.80
C ARG A 49 -3.63 -0.03 6.63
N LEU A 50 -4.41 -0.16 5.56
CA LEU A 50 -5.58 0.68 5.33
C LEU A 50 -6.59 0.54 6.46
N ARG A 51 -6.92 -0.68 6.88
CA ARG A 51 -7.83 -0.93 8.01
C ARG A 51 -7.30 -0.36 9.31
N MET A 52 -6.00 -0.52 9.59
CA MET A 52 -5.37 0.09 10.75
C MET A 52 -5.45 1.61 10.72
N ALA A 53 -5.19 2.23 9.57
CA ALA A 53 -5.29 3.68 9.40
C ALA A 53 -6.73 4.17 9.58
N MET A 54 -7.72 3.47 9.00
CA MET A 54 -9.13 3.80 9.18
C MET A 54 -9.56 3.76 10.66
N ARG A 55 -9.15 2.73 11.41
CA ARG A 55 -9.43 2.65 12.86
C ARG A 55 -8.75 3.78 13.64
N ARG A 56 -7.48 4.05 13.34
CA ARG A 56 -6.70 5.11 13.99
C ARG A 56 -7.30 6.50 13.75
N LEU A 57 -7.78 6.77 12.54
CA LEU A 57 -8.38 8.05 12.15
C LEU A 57 -9.81 8.20 12.66
N ASN A 58 -10.53 7.10 12.86
CA ASN A 58 -11.94 7.12 13.25
C ASN A 58 -12.20 6.37 14.57
N PRO A 59 -11.61 6.80 15.70
CA PRO A 59 -11.71 6.08 16.97
C PRO A 59 -13.13 6.03 17.55
N ALA A 60 -14.01 6.94 17.14
CA ALA A 60 -15.40 7.01 17.60
C ALA A 60 -16.37 6.15 16.77
N ILE A 61 -15.91 5.55 15.66
CA ILE A 61 -16.75 4.72 14.80
C ILE A 61 -16.69 3.26 15.29
N PRO A 62 -17.83 2.64 15.65
CA PRO A 62 -17.87 1.23 16.03
C PRO A 62 -17.33 0.31 14.92
N GLU A 63 -16.63 -0.75 15.31
CA GLU A 63 -15.89 -1.64 14.39
C GLU A 63 -16.80 -2.27 13.30
N GLU A 64 -18.08 -2.43 13.61
CA GLU A 64 -19.11 -2.96 12.70
C GLU A 64 -19.33 -2.07 11.47
N ALA A 65 -19.12 -0.75 11.58
CA ALA A 65 -19.26 0.19 10.47
C ALA A 65 -17.98 0.31 9.60
N ALA A 66 -16.82 -0.13 10.11
CA ALA A 66 -15.54 -0.06 9.39
C ALA A 66 -15.33 -1.22 8.39
N ALA A 67 -16.17 -2.26 8.44
CA ALA A 67 -15.98 -3.48 7.66
C ALA A 67 -16.37 -3.37 6.17
N THR A 68 -17.12 -2.34 5.77
CA THR A 68 -17.93 -2.34 4.53
C THR A 68 -17.24 -1.78 3.27
N HIS A 69 -15.90 -1.70 3.18
CA HIS A 69 -15.22 -1.06 2.02
C HIS A 69 -14.10 -1.88 1.37
N LYS A 70 -14.29 -3.21 1.26
CA LYS A 70 -13.42 -4.05 0.40
C LYS A 70 -13.87 -4.04 -1.07
N GLU A 71 -15.18 -3.97 -1.34
CA GLU A 71 -15.73 -4.17 -2.68
C GLU A 71 -15.27 -3.11 -3.70
N SER A 72 -15.27 -1.82 -3.34
CA SER A 72 -15.05 -0.74 -4.31
C SER A 72 -13.62 -0.61 -4.83
N LEU A 73 -12.62 -1.19 -4.16
CA LEU A 73 -11.21 -1.09 -4.54
C LEU A 73 -10.75 -2.20 -5.49
N SER A 74 -11.42 -3.37 -5.49
CA SER A 74 -11.11 -4.47 -6.44
C SER A 74 -11.71 -4.26 -7.83
N VAL A 75 -12.78 -3.47 -7.96
CA VAL A 75 -13.55 -3.33 -9.21
C VAL A 75 -12.80 -2.53 -10.30
N GLN A 76 -11.75 -1.78 -9.96
CA GLN A 76 -10.96 -1.05 -10.96
C GLN A 76 -9.89 -1.89 -11.68
N ASN A 77 -9.60 -3.12 -11.21
CA ASN A 77 -8.50 -3.95 -11.73
C ASN A 77 -8.91 -4.99 -12.80
N THR A 78 -10.19 -5.06 -13.21
CA THR A 78 -10.64 -5.97 -14.29
C THR A 78 -10.88 -5.28 -15.64
N SER A 79 -10.69 -3.96 -15.75
CA SER A 79 -10.91 -3.21 -16.99
C SER A 79 -9.60 -2.69 -17.61
N LYS A 80 -8.66 -3.60 -17.88
CA LYS A 80 -7.61 -3.38 -18.91
C LYS A 80 -6.89 -4.68 -19.30
N ALA A 81 -7.67 -5.69 -19.68
CA ALA A 81 -7.18 -6.80 -20.48
C ALA A 81 -7.95 -6.78 -21.81
N GLY A 82 -7.46 -5.96 -22.73
CA GLY A 82 -7.92 -5.82 -24.11
C GLY A 82 -6.78 -5.29 -24.93
#